data_AF-A0A538EBX6-F1
#
_entry.id   AF-A0A538EBX6-F1
#
_cell.length_a   1.000
_cell.length_b   1.000
_cell.length_c   1.000
_cell.angle_alpha   90.00
_cell.angle_beta   90.00
_cell.angle_gamma   90.00
#
_symmetry.space_group_name_H-M   'P 1'
#
loop_
_entity.id
_entity.type
_entity.pdbx_description
1 polymer ?
#
loop_
_entity_poly.entity_id
_entity_poly.type
_entity_poly.pdbx_seq_one_letter_code
_entity_poly.pdbx_strand_id
1 'polypeptide(L)'
;MISALATAALLVALVPRAHDFTVPEAQRAFRSHTGLPLVRFAAASTPEVTSLRTRPHNTVRYGEFQLFVLKPTRVQHWRRVFTHGTRADARGVHWVPDQAGGWIAVTLFRRNLILAWFAPSPSRYTDERWTRLQRTVIAFARPVRG
;
A
#
# COMPACT_ATOMS: atom_id res chain seq x y z
N MET A 1 46.14 42.63 -7.59
CA MET A 1 44.72 42.29 -7.35
C MET A 1 44.54 40.82 -7.70
N ILE A 2 44.34 39.97 -6.70
CA ILE A 2 44.24 38.51 -6.89
C ILE A 2 42.77 38.15 -7.06
N SER A 3 42.40 37.65 -8.24
CA SER A 3 41.06 37.15 -8.53
C SER A 3 40.85 35.81 -7.81
N ALA A 4 39.97 35.79 -6.81
CA ALA A 4 39.54 34.56 -6.16
C ALA A 4 38.40 33.91 -6.96
N LEU A 5 38.69 32.79 -7.61
CA LEU A 5 37.69 31.90 -8.19
C LEU A 5 37.01 31.14 -7.04
N ALA A 6 35.72 31.42 -6.82
CA ALA A 6 34.89 30.65 -5.89
C ALA A 6 34.46 29.33 -6.55
N THR A 7 35.05 28.22 -6.12
CA THR A 7 34.63 26.87 -6.50
C THR A 7 33.35 26.51 -5.75
N ALA A 8 32.20 26.59 -6.41
CA ALA A 8 30.95 26.08 -5.86
C ALA A 8 30.95 24.55 -5.91
N ALA A 9 31.15 23.89 -4.77
CA ALA A 9 30.99 22.46 -4.64
C ALA A 9 29.50 22.10 -4.64
N LEU A 10 29.01 21.52 -5.73
CA LEU A 10 27.65 21.00 -5.85
C LEU A 10 27.53 19.70 -5.04
N LEU A 11 27.01 19.79 -3.81
CA LEU A 11 26.59 18.64 -3.03
C LEU A 11 25.33 18.03 -3.67
N VAL A 12 25.53 17.02 -4.53
CA VAL A 12 24.43 16.14 -4.95
C VAL A 12 24.01 15.33 -3.73
N ALA A 13 22.96 15.79 -3.04
CA ALA A 13 22.30 14.99 -2.03
C ALA A 13 21.78 13.71 -2.70
N LEU A 14 22.43 12.57 -2.45
CA LEU A 14 21.87 11.25 -2.75
C LEU A 14 20.61 11.10 -1.89
N VAL A 15 19.47 11.55 -2.41
CA VAL A 15 18.17 11.15 -1.89
C VAL A 15 18.14 9.62 -2.05
N PRO A 16 18.11 8.83 -0.97
CA PRO A 16 18.07 7.38 -1.09
C PRO A 16 16.86 7.05 -1.96
N ARG A 17 17.10 6.41 -3.12
CA ARG A 17 16.01 5.87 -3.93
C ARG A 17 15.21 4.99 -2.99
N ALA A 18 13.96 5.38 -2.77
CA ALA A 18 13.10 4.73 -1.82
C ALA A 18 12.95 3.26 -2.26
N HIS A 19 13.62 2.33 -1.56
CA HIS A 19 13.68 0.91 -1.94
C HIS A 19 12.32 0.24 -1.80
N ASP A 20 12.06 -0.79 -2.61
CA ASP A 20 10.83 -1.56 -2.47
C ASP A 20 10.75 -2.27 -1.12
N PHE A 21 9.53 -2.37 -0.57
CA PHE A 21 9.28 -3.10 0.67
C PHE A 21 9.56 -4.59 0.49
N THR A 22 10.32 -5.16 1.42
CA THR A 22 10.30 -6.59 1.68
C THR A 22 9.10 -6.95 2.54
N VAL A 23 8.70 -8.22 2.53
CA VAL A 23 7.61 -8.72 3.39
C VAL A 23 7.89 -8.45 4.88
N PRO A 24 9.09 -8.75 5.42
CA PRO A 24 9.39 -8.45 6.83
C PRO A 24 9.33 -6.96 7.16
N GLU A 25 9.72 -6.06 6.24
CA GLU A 25 9.61 -4.61 6.46
C GLU A 25 8.17 -4.16 6.54
N ALA A 26 7.30 -4.62 5.63
CA ALA A 26 5.88 -4.31 5.68
C ALA A 26 5.23 -4.81 6.98
N GLN A 27 5.58 -6.03 7.42
CA GLN A 27 5.10 -6.58 8.70
C GLN A 27 5.58 -5.76 9.89
N ARG A 28 6.87 -5.40 9.95
CA ARG A 28 7.45 -4.60 11.03
C ARG A 28 6.83 -3.20 11.09
N ALA A 29 6.73 -2.53 9.94
CA ALA A 29 6.14 -1.19 9.85
C ALA A 29 4.67 -1.18 10.26
N PHE A 30 3.89 -2.17 9.80
CA PHE A 30 2.48 -2.26 10.22
C PHE A 30 2.37 -2.53 11.72
N ARG A 31 3.17 -3.45 12.26
CA ARG A 31 3.17 -3.77 13.70
C ARG A 31 3.57 -2.57 14.55
N SER A 32 4.57 -1.78 14.14
CA SER A 32 5.01 -0.61 14.92
C SER A 32 3.93 0.47 15.01
N HIS A 33 3.05 0.59 14.00
CA HIS A 33 1.98 1.58 13.99
C HIS A 33 0.66 1.07 14.61
N THR A 34 0.46 -0.23 14.70
CA THR A 34 -0.84 -0.81 15.11
C THR A 34 -0.80 -1.67 16.35
N GLY A 35 0.37 -2.21 16.70
CA GLY A 35 0.54 -3.31 17.64
C GLY A 35 0.14 -4.68 17.10
N LEU A 36 -0.50 -4.76 15.93
CA LEU A 36 -1.02 -6.01 15.37
C LEU A 36 0.00 -6.68 14.42
N PRO A 37 0.20 -8.00 14.54
CA PRO A 37 1.02 -8.73 13.59
C PRO A 37 0.26 -8.95 12.27
N LEU A 38 0.98 -8.80 11.16
CA LEU A 38 0.55 -9.32 9.88
C LEU A 38 1.17 -10.70 9.65
N VAL A 39 0.37 -11.62 9.13
CA VAL A 39 0.79 -12.96 8.73
C VAL A 39 0.61 -13.14 7.23
N ARG A 40 1.42 -14.02 6.63
CA ARG A 40 1.24 -14.40 5.23
C ARG A 40 -0.06 -15.18 5.04
N PHE A 41 -0.79 -14.85 3.98
CA PHE A 41 -1.95 -15.60 3.56
C PHE A 41 -1.66 -16.32 2.25
N ALA A 42 -1.32 -17.60 2.36
CA ALA A 42 -0.86 -18.41 1.22
C ALA A 42 -1.92 -18.51 0.10
N ALA A 43 -3.21 -18.62 0.45
CA ALA A 43 -4.27 -18.79 -0.55
C ALA A 43 -4.51 -17.55 -1.44
N ALA A 44 -4.07 -16.35 -1.00
CA ALA A 44 -4.08 -15.14 -1.82
C ALA A 44 -2.66 -14.67 -2.19
N SER A 45 -1.66 -15.55 -2.06
CA SER A 45 -0.28 -15.27 -2.45
C SER A 45 0.09 -16.03 -3.71
N THR A 46 0.94 -15.43 -4.53
CA THR A 46 1.56 -16.04 -5.71
C THR A 46 3.08 -15.91 -5.58
N PRO A 47 3.88 -16.52 -6.47
CA PRO A 47 5.31 -16.27 -6.52
C PRO A 47 5.68 -14.79 -6.73
N GLU A 48 4.73 -13.94 -7.18
CA GLU A 48 4.98 -12.54 -7.55
C GLU A 48 4.32 -11.54 -6.59
N VAL A 49 3.40 -12.00 -5.75
CA VAL A 49 2.61 -11.17 -4.84
C VAL A 49 2.46 -11.90 -3.52
N THR A 50 2.92 -11.29 -2.42
CA THR A 50 2.64 -11.82 -1.08
C THR A 50 1.47 -11.08 -0.45
N SER A 51 0.40 -11.80 -0.12
CA SER A 51 -0.73 -11.28 0.66
C SER A 51 -0.45 -11.38 2.16
N LEU A 52 -0.71 -10.29 2.87
CA LEU A 52 -0.58 -10.17 4.32
C LEU A 52 -1.93 -9.77 4.93
N ARG A 53 -2.29 -10.39 6.05
CA ARG A 53 -3.51 -10.08 6.81
C ARG A 53 -3.29 -10.23 8.31
N THR A 54 -4.20 -9.74 9.13
CA THR A 54 -4.17 -10.00 10.58
C THR A 54 -4.69 -11.40 10.92
N ARG A 55 -4.48 -11.84 12.17
CA ARG A 55 -5.20 -12.95 12.80
C ARG A 55 -5.88 -12.44 14.07
N PRO A 56 -7.22 -12.49 14.18
CA PRO A 56 -8.20 -12.86 13.14
C PRO A 56 -8.16 -11.92 11.91
N HIS A 57 -8.66 -12.39 10.76
CA HIS A 57 -8.56 -11.65 9.49
C HIS A 57 -9.58 -10.50 9.36
N ASN A 58 -10.75 -10.63 10.01
CA ASN A 58 -11.68 -9.52 10.19
C ASN A 58 -11.51 -8.98 11.61
N THR A 59 -11.16 -7.71 11.73
CA THR A 59 -10.92 -7.04 13.01
C THR A 59 -11.97 -5.97 13.27
N VAL A 60 -12.34 -5.77 14.53
CA VAL A 60 -13.21 -4.64 14.90
C VAL A 60 -12.56 -3.29 14.52
N ARG A 61 -11.23 -3.20 14.64
CA ARG A 61 -10.49 -1.95 14.44
C ARG A 61 -10.36 -1.55 12.97
N TYR A 62 -10.19 -2.49 12.06
CA TYR A 62 -9.85 -2.25 10.65
C TYR A 62 -10.77 -2.95 9.64
N GLY A 63 -11.72 -3.77 10.11
CA GLY A 63 -12.50 -4.64 9.23
C GLY A 63 -11.64 -5.75 8.63
N GLU A 64 -12.06 -6.22 7.45
CA GLU A 64 -11.33 -7.18 6.65
C GLU A 64 -10.47 -6.47 5.60
N PHE A 65 -9.19 -6.82 5.54
CA PHE A 65 -8.26 -6.25 4.59
C PHE A 65 -7.11 -7.20 4.27
N GLN A 66 -6.44 -6.91 3.16
CA GLN A 66 -5.18 -7.52 2.77
C GLN A 66 -4.19 -6.43 2.35
N LEU A 67 -2.95 -6.59 2.78
CA LEU A 67 -1.82 -5.77 2.36
C LEU A 67 -0.92 -6.63 1.47
N PHE A 68 -0.68 -6.18 0.24
CA PHE A 68 0.09 -6.93 -0.74
C PHE A 68 1.46 -6.30 -0.96
N VAL A 69 2.49 -7.14 -0.87
CA VAL A 69 3.86 -6.80 -1.25
C VAL A 69 4.15 -7.44 -2.61
N LEU A 70 4.35 -6.62 -3.63
CA LEU A 70 4.59 -7.05 -5.00
C LEU A 70 6.08 -7.30 -5.25
N LYS A 71 6.42 -8.21 -6.16
CA LYS A 71 7.79 -8.28 -6.68
C LYS A 71 8.16 -6.99 -7.45
N PRO A 72 9.35 -6.41 -7.22
CA PRO A 72 9.81 -5.19 -7.87
C PRO A 72 9.69 -5.18 -9.40
N THR A 73 10.02 -6.32 -10.04
CA THR A 73 10.11 -6.44 -11.49
C THR A 73 8.76 -6.37 -12.22
N ARG A 74 7.63 -6.49 -11.50
CA ARG A 74 6.28 -6.52 -12.09
C ARG A 74 5.28 -5.59 -11.41
N VAL A 75 5.75 -4.57 -10.69
CA VAL A 75 4.87 -3.65 -9.92
C VAL A 75 3.76 -3.05 -10.76
N GLN A 76 4.06 -2.53 -11.96
CA GLN A 76 3.04 -1.86 -12.78
C GLN A 76 2.00 -2.82 -13.35
N HIS A 77 2.42 -4.02 -13.74
CA HIS A 77 1.52 -5.07 -14.19
C HIS A 77 0.53 -5.42 -13.07
N TRP A 78 1.04 -5.75 -11.88
CA TRP A 78 0.19 -6.14 -10.76
C TRP A 78 -0.69 -5.01 -10.25
N ARG A 79 -0.23 -3.75 -10.26
CA ARG A 79 -1.10 -2.61 -9.95
C ARG A 79 -2.32 -2.55 -10.86
N ARG A 80 -2.14 -2.72 -12.17
CA ARG A 80 -3.26 -2.73 -13.13
C ARG A 80 -4.21 -3.89 -12.87
N VAL A 81 -3.66 -5.08 -12.54
CA VAL A 81 -4.46 -6.26 -12.19
C VAL A 81 -5.29 -5.97 -10.93
N PHE A 82 -4.68 -5.48 -9.86
CA PHE A 82 -5.37 -5.18 -8.60
C PHE A 82 -6.43 -4.09 -8.70
N THR A 83 -6.26 -3.11 -9.60
CA THR A 83 -7.26 -2.04 -9.79
C THR A 83 -8.30 -2.37 -10.86
N HIS A 84 -8.16 -3.49 -11.58
CA HIS A 84 -8.97 -3.82 -12.76
C HIS A 84 -8.96 -2.69 -13.81
N GLY A 85 -7.90 -1.87 -13.84
CA GLY A 85 -7.81 -0.70 -14.71
C GLY A 85 -8.75 0.46 -14.34
N THR A 86 -9.47 0.38 -13.22
CA THR A 86 -10.36 1.46 -12.76
C THR A 86 -9.57 2.71 -12.39
N ARG A 87 -10.19 3.88 -12.54
CA ARG A 87 -9.62 5.15 -12.05
C ARG A 87 -9.85 5.29 -10.56
N ALA A 88 -8.89 5.92 -9.88
CA ALA A 88 -9.04 6.29 -8.48
C ALA A 88 -10.08 7.41 -8.31
N ASP A 89 -10.83 7.39 -7.22
CA ASP A 89 -11.64 8.52 -6.78
C ASP A 89 -10.78 9.65 -6.19
N ALA A 90 -11.41 10.75 -5.75
CA ALA A 90 -10.72 11.89 -5.15
C ALA A 90 -9.91 11.56 -3.87
N ARG A 91 -10.14 10.38 -3.26
CA ARG A 91 -9.42 9.88 -2.07
C ARG A 91 -8.31 8.90 -2.44
N GLY A 92 -8.07 8.66 -3.73
CA GLY A 92 -7.09 7.69 -4.21
C GLY A 92 -7.57 6.24 -4.18
N VAL A 93 -8.89 6.00 -4.09
CA VAL A 93 -9.46 4.65 -4.03
C VAL A 93 -9.88 4.17 -5.41
N HIS A 94 -9.33 3.03 -5.82
CA HIS A 94 -9.81 2.25 -6.95
C HIS A 94 -10.90 1.29 -6.45
N TRP A 95 -12.12 1.45 -6.96
CA TRP A 95 -13.25 0.61 -6.57
C TRP A 95 -13.39 -0.59 -7.49
N VAL A 96 -13.12 -1.77 -6.95
CA VAL A 96 -13.13 -3.04 -7.68
C VAL A 96 -14.30 -3.90 -7.20
N PRO A 97 -15.10 -4.52 -8.09
CA PRO A 97 -16.17 -5.42 -7.68
C PRO A 97 -15.58 -6.66 -7.01
N ASP A 98 -16.16 -7.05 -5.87
CA ASP A 98 -15.89 -8.33 -5.23
C ASP A 98 -16.72 -9.44 -5.86
N GLN A 99 -16.18 -10.65 -5.95
CA GLN A 99 -16.87 -11.80 -6.54
C GLN A 99 -18.15 -12.18 -5.76
N ALA A 100 -18.22 -11.84 -4.47
CA ALA A 100 -19.39 -12.05 -3.62
C ALA A 100 -20.48 -10.95 -3.77
N GLY A 101 -20.36 -10.03 -4.74
CA GLY A 101 -21.34 -8.97 -4.98
C GLY A 101 -21.11 -7.69 -4.16
N GLY A 102 -19.96 -7.56 -3.50
CA GLY A 102 -19.54 -6.38 -2.76
C GLY A 102 -18.56 -5.49 -3.53
N TRP A 103 -17.87 -4.60 -2.80
CA TRP A 103 -16.81 -3.75 -3.34
C TRP A 103 -15.52 -3.86 -2.53
N ILE A 104 -14.40 -3.78 -3.22
CA ILE A 104 -13.06 -3.72 -2.65
C ILE A 104 -12.52 -2.31 -2.88
N ALA A 105 -12.15 -1.63 -1.79
CA ALA A 105 -11.44 -0.37 -1.85
C ALA A 105 -9.94 -0.65 -1.97
N VAL A 106 -9.38 -0.42 -3.16
CA VAL A 106 -7.96 -0.64 -3.44
C VAL A 106 -7.21 0.70 -3.42
N THR A 107 -6.18 0.82 -2.60
CA THR A 107 -5.28 1.97 -2.57
C THR A 107 -3.87 1.53 -2.97
N LEU A 108 -3.31 2.21 -3.97
CA LEU A 108 -1.95 1.98 -4.42
C LEU A 108 -0.99 2.87 -3.64
N PHE A 109 0.06 2.27 -3.09
CA PHE A 109 1.16 3.00 -2.47
C PHE A 109 2.37 2.99 -3.40
N ARG A 110 3.22 4.02 -3.30
CA ARG A 110 4.53 4.08 -3.95
C ARG A 110 5.33 2.83 -3.61
N ARG A 111 6.38 2.57 -4.39
CA ARG A 111 7.15 1.31 -4.33
C ARG A 111 6.26 0.15 -4.80
N ASN A 112 6.21 -0.94 -4.05
CA ASN A 112 5.58 -2.22 -4.39
C ASN A 112 4.47 -2.62 -3.40
N LEU A 113 3.73 -1.68 -2.83
CA LEU A 113 2.72 -1.95 -1.80
C LEU A 113 1.30 -1.61 -2.27
N ILE A 114 0.33 -2.48 -1.99
CA ILE A 114 -1.11 -2.29 -2.28
C ILE A 114 -1.92 -2.63 -1.03
N LEU A 115 -2.93 -1.81 -0.73
CA LEU A 115 -3.94 -2.12 0.27
C LEU A 115 -5.26 -2.45 -0.42
N ALA A 116 -5.86 -3.58 -0.07
CA ALA A 116 -7.23 -3.91 -0.44
C ALA A 116 -8.07 -4.04 0.84
N TRP A 117 -9.16 -3.30 0.92
CA TRP A 117 -10.11 -3.36 2.04
C TRP A 117 -11.47 -3.80 1.53
N PHE A 118 -12.05 -4.80 2.18
CA PHE A 118 -13.31 -5.42 1.75
C PHE A 118 -14.46 -4.68 2.41
N ALA A 119 -15.25 -3.96 1.61
CA ALA A 119 -16.33 -3.14 2.13
C ALA A 119 -17.45 -4.02 2.70
N PRO A 120 -17.95 -3.73 3.91
CA PRO A 120 -19.03 -4.49 4.53
C PRO A 120 -20.41 -4.21 3.92
N SER A 121 -20.49 -3.27 2.96
CA SER A 121 -21.70 -2.83 2.28
C SER A 121 -21.62 -3.15 0.79
N PRO A 122 -22.75 -3.44 0.11
CA PRO A 122 -22.79 -3.60 -1.34
C PRO A 122 -22.59 -2.28 -2.11
N SER A 123 -22.38 -1.16 -1.42
CA SER A 123 -22.11 0.14 -2.02
C SER A 123 -20.61 0.49 -1.99
N ARG A 124 -20.16 1.37 -2.89
CA ARG A 124 -18.79 1.93 -2.93
C ARG A 124 -18.57 2.92 -1.79
N TYR A 125 -18.55 2.41 -0.56
CA TYR A 125 -18.51 3.20 0.66
C TYR A 125 -17.35 2.78 1.56
N THR A 126 -16.69 3.77 2.14
CA THR A 126 -15.64 3.59 3.14
C THR A 126 -16.16 4.06 4.49
N ASP A 127 -15.87 3.32 5.56
CA ASP A 127 -16.21 3.72 6.91
C ASP A 127 -14.98 4.19 7.72
N GLU A 128 -15.16 4.37 9.03
CA GLU A 128 -14.07 4.74 9.93
C GLU A 128 -12.98 3.67 10.03
N ARG A 129 -13.32 2.39 9.84
CA ARG A 129 -12.35 1.29 9.90
C ARG A 129 -11.40 1.38 8.71
N TRP A 130 -11.94 1.61 7.52
CA TRP A 130 -11.13 1.93 6.34
C TRP A 130 -10.27 3.16 6.56
N THR A 131 -10.86 4.26 7.05
CA THR A 131 -10.15 5.52 7.25
C THR A 131 -8.97 5.37 8.21
N ARG A 132 -9.17 4.63 9.31
CA ARG A 132 -8.13 4.33 10.29
C ARG A 132 -7.03 3.47 9.69
N LEU A 133 -7.39 2.42 8.96
CA LEU A 133 -6.44 1.53 8.28
C LEU A 133 -5.60 2.30 7.25
N GLN A 134 -6.25 3.11 6.41
CA GLN A 134 -5.58 3.88 5.38
C GLN A 134 -4.57 4.86 6.00
N ARG A 135 -4.95 5.59 7.06
CA ARG A 135 -4.02 6.48 7.79
C ARG A 135 -2.82 5.73 8.36
N THR A 136 -3.04 4.55 8.94
CA THR A 136 -1.95 3.69 9.43
C THR A 136 -0.98 3.34 8.31
N VAL A 137 -1.46 2.93 7.14
CA VAL A 137 -0.57 2.56 6.03
C VAL A 137 0.12 3.79 5.44
N ILE A 138 -0.57 4.94 5.37
CA ILE A 138 0.01 6.22 4.93
C ILE A 138 1.21 6.65 5.80
N ALA A 139 1.18 6.34 7.10
CA ALA A 139 2.25 6.71 8.02
C ALA A 139 3.61 6.09 7.67
N PHE A 140 3.64 4.95 6.97
CA PHE A 140 4.88 4.30 6.53
C PHE A 140 5.00 4.10 5.01
N ALA A 141 3.93 4.29 4.24
CA ALA A 141 3.93 4.18 2.79
C ALA A 141 3.19 5.35 2.14
N ARG A 142 3.80 6.03 1.16
CA ARG A 142 3.16 7.18 0.50
C ARG A 142 2.18 6.71 -0.58
N PRO A 143 0.95 7.23 -0.67
CA PRO A 143 0.02 6.86 -1.73
C PRO A 143 0.52 7.33 -3.12
N VAL A 144 0.12 6.61 -4.16
CA VAL A 144 0.23 7.10 -5.55
C VAL A 144 -0.85 8.15 -5.75
N ARG A 145 -0.48 9.33 -6.24
CA ARG A 145 -1.48 10.35 -6.65
C ARG A 145 -2.06 9.90 -7.99
N GLY A 146 -3.39 9.79 -8.04
CA GLY A 146 -4.14 9.49 -9.27
C GLY A 146 -4.17 10.67 -10.22
#